data_AF-A0A9W9MFU6-F1
#
_entry.id   AF-A0A9W9MFU6-F1
#
_cell.length_a   1.000
_cell.length_b   1.000
_cell.length_c   1.000
_cell.angle_alpha   90.00
_cell.angle_beta   90.00
_cell.angle_gamma   90.00
#
_symmetry.space_group_name_H-M   'P 1'
#
loop_
_entity.id
_entity.type
_entity.pdbx_description
1 polymer ?
#
loop_
_entity_poly.entity_id
_entity_poly.type
_entity_poly.pdbx_seq_one_letter_code
_entity_poly.pdbx_strand_id
1 'polypeptide(L)'
;MMDTLDNYESFVDTYESFDATALYPSDTDLMAINIGPLHPVVVHSPFRYITILPPDHRVDLYERYPPLNGFELSMPQASPPKPLSAIFASRIQFAVDVLKDIPKMMVTETQTPWCHRQLYKNNMPKEMQDAFTCCSLYMTKNEINAPVLMSIFDSRINDLLSSPPPTEPLQLLARIHALILHLIMRLFDGNIRSQPSSQCLFDVLETSVQSLLGYIYLPHPSETLELLPIAMDPVMNFWNTWIFQESARRTVMMVFYFVSIHNYLQGRPAPVCDGKLGLELAWYQSAHLWYAQSAFDFAVAWTENLHFIVYNADFSGLLQDAKPDDVDLFGRMLLVTKIGIDETKAWFYSRGGSL
;
A
#
# COMPACT_ATOMS: atom_id res chain seq x y z
N MET A 1 -12.54 61.57 -32.19
CA MET A 1 -13.87 62.18 -32.09
C MET A 1 -14.90 61.09 -32.35
N MET A 2 -15.23 60.32 -31.31
CA MET A 2 -16.59 59.92 -30.93
C MET A 2 -16.42 59.10 -29.65
N ASP A 3 -16.65 59.77 -28.52
CA ASP A 3 -16.89 59.18 -27.21
C ASP A 3 -18.26 58.49 -27.21
N THR A 4 -18.43 57.50 -26.33
CA THR A 4 -19.41 57.40 -25.22
C THR A 4 -19.46 55.93 -24.78
N LEU A 5 -18.97 55.55 -23.60
CA LEU A 5 -19.41 55.81 -22.22
C LEU A 5 -20.40 54.77 -21.69
N ASP A 6 -20.16 54.46 -20.41
CA ASP A 6 -21.05 53.87 -19.40
C ASP A 6 -21.20 52.35 -19.42
N ASN A 7 -21.18 51.63 -18.31
CA ASN A 7 -21.02 51.88 -16.87
C ASN A 7 -20.99 50.46 -16.26
N TYR A 8 -20.28 50.19 -15.16
CA TYR A 8 -20.91 49.48 -14.05
C TYR A 8 -20.05 49.56 -12.78
N GLU A 9 -20.78 49.84 -11.72
CA GLU A 9 -20.38 50.33 -10.43
C GLU A 9 -19.72 49.29 -9.53
N SER A 10 -19.05 49.84 -8.52
CA SER A 10 -18.67 49.26 -7.25
C SER A 10 -19.72 48.32 -6.64
N PHE A 11 -19.25 47.20 -6.08
CA PHE A 11 -19.91 46.59 -4.92
C PHE A 11 -18.88 46.37 -3.81
N VAL A 12 -19.20 46.95 -2.67
CA VAL A 12 -18.50 46.90 -1.38
C VAL A 12 -19.10 45.75 -0.56
N ASP A 13 -18.26 45.15 0.28
CA ASP A 13 -18.56 44.29 1.43
C ASP A 13 -19.24 42.93 1.23
N THR A 14 -18.45 41.87 1.47
CA THR A 14 -18.74 40.90 2.55
C THR A 14 -17.45 40.21 3.00
N TYR A 15 -16.87 40.70 4.09
CA TYR A 15 -15.99 39.89 4.94
C TYR A 15 -16.87 38.88 5.69
N GLU A 16 -17.02 37.67 5.13
CA GLU A 16 -17.48 36.53 5.93
C GLU A 16 -16.29 35.99 6.72
N SER A 17 -16.37 36.16 8.03
CA SER A 17 -15.53 35.46 8.99
C SER A 17 -15.75 33.95 8.83
N PHE A 18 -14.79 33.25 8.22
CA PHE A 18 -14.76 31.80 8.27
C PHE A 18 -14.44 31.36 9.69
N ASP A 19 -15.46 30.81 10.35
CA ASP A 19 -15.39 30.22 11.67
C ASP A 19 -14.36 29.09 11.65
N ALA A 20 -13.25 29.29 12.36
CA ALA A 20 -12.14 28.34 12.43
C ALA A 20 -12.46 27.23 13.45
N THR A 21 -13.41 26.37 13.10
CA THR A 21 -13.63 25.08 13.78
C THR A 21 -13.63 23.95 12.76
N ALA A 22 -12.56 23.84 11.97
CA ALA A 22 -12.23 22.58 11.32
C ALA A 22 -11.68 21.65 12.42
N LEU A 23 -12.53 20.75 12.93
CA LEU A 23 -12.09 19.63 13.75
C LEU A 23 -11.02 18.86 12.96
N TYR A 24 -9.77 18.91 13.41
CA TYR A 24 -8.76 17.97 12.99
C TYR A 24 -9.22 16.54 13.34
N PRO A 25 -9.17 15.57 12.42
CA PRO A 25 -9.54 14.19 12.75
C PRO A 25 -8.61 13.66 13.84
N SER A 26 -9.20 13.12 14.90
CA SER A 26 -8.49 12.53 16.04
C SER A 26 -7.84 11.19 15.68
N ASP A 27 -6.74 10.85 16.37
CA ASP A 27 -5.93 9.61 16.25
C ASP A 27 -6.70 8.29 16.11
N THR A 28 -7.97 8.24 16.49
CA THR A 28 -8.85 7.07 16.37
C THR A 28 -9.21 6.69 14.92
N ASP A 29 -9.07 7.59 13.95
CA ASP A 29 -9.46 7.32 12.56
C ASP A 29 -8.35 6.66 11.72
N LEU A 30 -7.14 6.53 12.26
CA LEU A 30 -6.02 5.88 11.56
C LEU A 30 -5.88 4.39 11.87
N MET A 31 -6.25 3.89 13.06
CA MET A 31 -6.13 2.47 13.43
C MET A 31 -6.89 2.16 14.73
N ALA A 32 -8.22 2.00 14.70
CA ALA A 32 -8.94 1.44 15.85
C ALA A 32 -9.04 -0.10 15.73
N ILE A 33 -8.06 -0.82 16.31
CA ILE A 33 -8.24 -2.22 16.73
C ILE A 33 -7.98 -2.30 18.23
N ASN A 34 -9.03 -2.61 18.98
CA ASN A 34 -9.00 -2.82 20.42
C ASN A 34 -8.46 -4.24 20.69
N ILE A 35 -7.21 -4.36 21.15
CA ILE A 35 -6.67 -5.63 21.62
C ILE A 35 -7.11 -5.80 23.08
N GLY A 36 -8.24 -6.49 23.28
CA GLY A 36 -8.65 -6.97 24.60
C GLY A 36 -7.75 -8.09 25.11
N PRO A 37 -7.71 -8.36 26.43
CA PRO A 37 -6.80 -9.34 27.01
C PRO A 37 -7.14 -10.76 26.55
N LEU A 38 -6.12 -11.49 26.11
CA LEU A 38 -6.20 -12.89 25.71
C LEU A 38 -6.72 -13.75 26.88
N HIS A 39 -7.90 -14.34 26.70
CA HIS A 39 -8.35 -15.49 27.48
C HIS A 39 -8.69 -16.68 26.56
N PRO A 40 -8.46 -17.92 27.03
CA PRO A 40 -8.47 -19.10 26.17
C PRO A 40 -9.90 -19.56 25.92
N VAL A 41 -10.28 -19.79 24.65
CA VAL A 41 -11.56 -20.41 24.32
C VAL A 41 -11.37 -21.62 23.43
N VAL A 42 -12.00 -22.69 23.91
CA VAL A 42 -12.08 -24.06 23.44
C VAL A 42 -12.79 -24.15 22.08
N VAL A 43 -12.29 -25.03 21.22
CA VAL A 43 -12.77 -25.35 19.88
C VAL A 43 -14.14 -26.05 19.93
N HIS A 44 -15.11 -25.53 19.18
CA HIS A 44 -16.24 -26.32 18.69
C HIS A 44 -16.48 -26.06 17.20
N SER A 45 -16.23 -27.10 16.40
CA SER A 45 -16.46 -27.16 14.96
C SER A 45 -17.88 -27.65 14.65
N PRO A 46 -18.67 -27.01 13.77
CA PRO A 46 -19.95 -27.53 13.33
C PRO A 46 -19.98 -27.77 11.81
N PHE A 47 -20.10 -29.03 11.39
CA PHE A 47 -20.72 -29.37 10.11
C PHE A 47 -21.88 -30.36 10.33
N ARG A 48 -22.97 -30.11 9.58
CA ARG A 48 -24.21 -30.91 9.32
C ARG A 48 -25.33 -30.79 10.38
N TYR A 49 -26.63 -30.69 10.06
CA TYR A 49 -27.46 -31.11 8.91
C TYR A 49 -28.63 -30.11 8.64
N ILE A 50 -29.23 -30.21 7.44
CA ILE A 50 -30.38 -29.46 6.88
C ILE A 50 -31.72 -29.88 7.52
N THR A 51 -32.67 -28.96 7.76
CA THR A 51 -34.12 -29.15 7.49
C THR A 51 -34.82 -27.80 7.31
N ILE A 52 -35.73 -27.71 6.33
CA ILE A 52 -36.52 -26.53 5.90
C ILE A 52 -37.93 -26.57 6.54
N LEU A 53 -38.54 -25.38 6.74
CA LEU A 53 -39.98 -24.99 6.84
C LEU A 53 -40.42 -24.44 8.23
N PRO A 54 -41.51 -23.65 8.33
CA PRO A 54 -41.86 -22.38 7.65
C PRO A 54 -42.26 -21.29 8.71
N PRO A 55 -42.73 -20.08 8.34
CA PRO A 55 -42.82 -18.95 9.26
C PRO A 55 -44.17 -18.91 10.00
N ASP A 56 -44.16 -18.68 11.31
CA ASP A 56 -45.11 -17.73 11.91
C ASP A 56 -44.87 -17.46 13.41
N HIS A 57 -45.34 -16.27 13.82
CA HIS A 57 -45.58 -15.76 15.19
C HIS A 57 -44.56 -14.79 15.82
N ARG A 58 -44.91 -13.50 15.68
CA ARG A 58 -44.62 -12.40 16.61
C ARG A 58 -44.89 -12.79 18.06
N VAL A 59 -44.00 -12.40 18.99
CA VAL A 59 -44.38 -11.94 20.33
C VAL A 59 -43.40 -10.87 20.80
N ASP A 60 -43.94 -9.68 21.12
CA ASP A 60 -43.31 -8.59 21.85
C ASP A 60 -43.01 -9.00 23.30
N LEU A 61 -41.84 -8.63 23.83
CA LEU A 61 -41.65 -8.48 25.28
C LEU A 61 -40.80 -7.24 25.57
N TYR A 62 -41.50 -6.14 25.86
CA TYR A 62 -40.99 -5.02 26.64
C TYR A 62 -40.99 -5.43 28.12
N GLU A 63 -39.82 -5.51 28.75
CA GLU A 63 -39.72 -5.48 30.22
C GLU A 63 -38.75 -4.39 30.69
N ARG A 64 -39.27 -3.58 31.61
CA ARG A 64 -38.63 -2.42 32.26
C ARG A 64 -37.55 -2.87 33.24
N TYR A 65 -36.41 -2.18 33.26
CA TYR A 65 -35.50 -2.14 34.40
C TYR A 65 -35.53 -0.75 35.08
N PRO A 66 -35.42 -0.66 36.42
CA PRO A 66 -35.45 0.59 37.18
C PRO A 66 -34.08 1.33 37.13
N PRO A 67 -34.01 2.64 37.47
CA PRO A 67 -32.79 3.41 37.29
C PRO A 67 -31.81 3.11 38.43
N LEU A 68 -30.58 2.70 38.09
CA LEU A 68 -29.46 2.64 39.02
C LEU A 68 -28.71 3.97 38.99
N ASN A 69 -28.81 4.71 40.08
CA ASN A 69 -27.98 5.86 40.41
C ASN A 69 -26.52 5.44 40.62
N GLY A 70 -25.60 6.23 40.07
CA GLY A 70 -24.30 6.53 40.70
C GLY A 70 -23.24 5.44 40.72
N PHE A 71 -22.61 5.17 39.57
CA PHE A 71 -21.20 4.81 39.51
C PHE A 71 -20.54 5.70 38.45
N GLU A 72 -19.72 6.66 38.88
CA GLU A 72 -18.76 7.33 37.99
C GLU A 72 -17.79 6.28 37.46
N LEU A 73 -18.02 5.81 36.24
CA LEU A 73 -17.01 5.15 35.44
C LEU A 73 -15.95 6.20 35.09
N SER A 74 -14.83 6.18 35.80
CA SER A 74 -13.62 6.85 35.37
C SER A 74 -13.20 6.22 34.03
N MET A 75 -13.58 6.87 32.94
CA MET A 75 -13.11 6.53 31.60
C MET A 75 -11.57 6.52 31.63
N PRO A 76 -10.89 5.53 31.01
CA PRO A 76 -9.46 5.65 30.78
C PRO A 76 -9.25 6.97 30.06
N GLN A 77 -8.48 7.88 30.64
CA GLN A 77 -8.08 9.10 29.95
C GLN A 77 -7.41 8.64 28.65
N ALA A 78 -8.09 8.88 27.52
CA ALA A 78 -7.49 8.69 26.22
C ALA A 78 -6.20 9.52 26.22
N SER A 79 -5.06 8.85 26.09
CA SER A 79 -3.77 9.52 25.93
C SER A 79 -3.93 10.57 24.82
N PRO A 80 -3.43 11.80 25.03
CA PRO A 80 -3.62 12.88 24.07
C PRO A 80 -3.10 12.45 22.69
N PRO A 81 -3.78 12.84 21.60
CA PRO A 81 -3.39 12.43 20.27
C PRO A 81 -1.93 12.83 20.02
N LYS A 82 -1.14 11.88 19.51
CA LYS A 82 0.28 12.10 19.26
C LYS A 82 0.41 13.19 18.20
N PRO A 83 1.33 14.15 18.36
CA PRO A 83 1.57 15.13 17.31
C PRO A 83 1.93 14.42 16.00
N LEU A 84 1.45 14.94 14.87
CA LEU A 84 1.65 14.35 13.54
C LEU A 84 3.11 13.96 13.28
N SER A 85 4.06 14.80 13.72
CA SER A 85 5.50 14.54 13.64
C SER A 85 5.94 13.23 14.32
N ALA A 86 5.32 12.87 15.44
CA ALA A 86 5.60 11.62 16.15
C ALA A 86 5.01 10.39 15.44
N ILE A 87 3.84 10.53 14.79
CA ILE A 87 3.24 9.45 13.96
C ILE A 87 4.09 9.22 12.71
N PHE A 88 4.46 10.30 12.00
CA PHE A 88 5.36 10.25 10.86
C PHE A 88 6.70 9.59 11.22
N ALA A 89 7.33 10.02 12.31
CA ALA A 89 8.61 9.47 12.76
C ALA A 89 8.52 7.99 13.15
N SER A 90 7.44 7.58 13.81
CA SER A 90 7.31 6.20 14.30
C SER A 90 6.84 5.19 13.24
N ARG A 91 6.11 5.63 12.20
CA ARG A 91 5.46 4.69 11.27
C ARG A 91 5.86 4.85 9.80
N ILE A 92 6.23 6.06 9.38
CA ILE A 92 6.41 6.38 7.95
C ILE A 92 7.88 6.59 7.59
N GLN A 93 8.71 7.03 8.54
CA GLN A 93 10.12 7.38 8.28
C GLN A 93 10.92 6.24 7.63
N PHE A 94 10.77 5.01 8.12
CA PHE A 94 11.43 3.84 7.54
C PHE A 94 11.08 3.65 6.06
N ALA A 95 9.78 3.71 5.72
CA ALA A 95 9.33 3.61 4.34
C ALA A 95 9.85 4.77 3.49
N VAL A 96 9.89 6.00 4.03
CA VAL A 96 10.46 7.17 3.37
C VAL A 96 11.93 6.96 3.02
N ASP A 97 12.72 6.41 3.93
CA ASP A 97 14.14 6.16 3.71
C ASP A 97 14.34 5.10 2.62
N VAL A 98 13.55 4.02 2.63
CA VAL A 98 13.55 3.03 1.54
C VAL A 98 13.15 3.66 0.22
N LEU A 99 12.08 4.47 0.20
CA LEU A 99 11.55 5.08 -1.02
C LEU A 99 12.55 6.04 -1.69
N LYS A 100 13.36 6.77 -0.91
CA LYS A 100 14.43 7.64 -1.45
C LYS A 100 15.47 6.85 -2.23
N ASP A 101 15.74 5.62 -1.82
CA ASP A 101 16.74 4.77 -2.46
C ASP A 101 16.21 3.99 -3.67
N ILE A 102 14.90 4.01 -3.94
CA ILE A 102 14.28 3.22 -5.01
C ILE A 102 14.86 3.50 -6.41
N PRO A 103 15.08 4.76 -6.85
CA PRO A 103 15.72 4.99 -8.15
C PRO A 103 17.09 4.32 -8.27
N LYS A 104 17.89 4.38 -7.19
CA LYS A 104 19.19 3.71 -7.12
C LYS A 104 19.06 2.19 -7.11
N MET A 105 18.14 1.64 -6.31
CA MET A 105 17.87 0.20 -6.22
C MET A 105 17.44 -0.35 -7.58
N MET A 106 16.54 0.34 -8.28
CA MET A 106 16.09 -0.06 -9.61
C MET A 106 17.26 -0.16 -10.60
N VAL A 107 18.19 0.80 -10.59
CA VAL A 107 19.32 0.83 -11.53
C VAL A 107 20.41 -0.18 -11.16
N THR A 108 20.75 -0.29 -9.87
CA THR A 108 21.90 -1.08 -9.42
C THR A 108 21.55 -2.55 -9.17
N GLU A 109 20.29 -2.85 -8.85
CA GLU A 109 19.83 -4.20 -8.51
C GLU A 109 18.73 -4.72 -9.44
N THR A 110 18.23 -3.91 -10.37
CA THR A 110 17.13 -4.26 -11.30
C THR A 110 15.82 -4.67 -10.61
N GLN A 111 15.62 -4.23 -9.37
CA GLN A 111 14.47 -4.59 -8.55
C GLN A 111 13.99 -3.41 -7.70
N THR A 112 12.78 -3.56 -7.18
CA THR A 112 12.24 -2.74 -6.09
C THR A 112 11.51 -3.67 -5.11
N PRO A 113 11.01 -3.21 -3.94
CA PRO A 113 10.22 -4.06 -3.05
C PRO A 113 8.98 -4.69 -3.72
N TRP A 114 8.48 -4.11 -4.82
CA TRP A 114 7.31 -4.57 -5.57
C TRP A 114 7.61 -5.06 -7.00
N CYS A 115 8.80 -4.81 -7.54
CA CYS A 115 9.22 -5.26 -8.87
C CYS A 115 10.34 -6.29 -8.73
N HIS A 116 10.04 -7.56 -9.01
CA HIS A 116 11.00 -8.65 -8.91
C HIS A 116 12.11 -8.53 -9.97
N ARG A 117 13.36 -8.85 -9.62
CA ARG A 117 14.52 -8.69 -10.51
C ARG A 117 14.43 -9.45 -11.84
N GLN A 118 13.75 -10.60 -11.84
CA GLN A 118 13.61 -11.44 -13.04
C GLN A 118 12.43 -11.01 -13.93
N LEU A 119 11.56 -10.09 -13.48
CA LEU A 119 10.31 -9.75 -14.18
C LEU A 119 10.54 -9.25 -15.61
N TYR A 120 11.52 -8.39 -15.81
CA TYR A 120 11.82 -7.75 -17.10
C TYR A 120 13.10 -8.24 -17.77
N LYS A 121 13.73 -9.30 -17.23
CA LYS A 121 15.06 -9.76 -17.68
C LYS A 121 15.15 -10.03 -19.19
N ASN A 122 14.10 -10.63 -19.76
CA ASN A 122 14.11 -11.03 -21.17
C ASN A 122 13.48 -9.98 -22.09
N ASN A 123 12.58 -9.15 -21.57
CA ASN A 123 11.86 -8.15 -22.34
C ASN A 123 11.31 -7.06 -21.42
N MET A 124 12.04 -5.94 -21.31
CA MET A 124 11.58 -4.77 -20.58
C MET A 124 10.72 -3.89 -21.50
N PRO A 125 9.44 -3.60 -21.17
CA PRO A 125 8.62 -2.70 -21.97
C PRO A 125 9.20 -1.28 -22.05
N LYS A 126 8.89 -0.55 -23.13
CA LYS A 126 9.48 0.75 -23.43
C LYS A 126 9.30 1.77 -22.28
N GLU A 127 8.10 1.82 -21.70
CA GLU A 127 7.77 2.71 -20.59
C GLU A 127 8.70 2.48 -19.39
N MET A 128 9.02 1.21 -19.12
CA MET A 128 9.93 0.83 -18.05
C MET A 128 11.39 1.11 -18.42
N GLN A 129 11.81 0.94 -19.68
CA GLN A 129 13.15 1.31 -20.15
C GLN A 129 13.40 2.82 -19.98
N ASP A 130 12.41 3.64 -20.34
CA ASP A 130 12.47 5.10 -20.19
C ASP A 130 12.56 5.48 -18.71
N ALA A 131 11.74 4.88 -17.85
CA ALA A 131 11.79 5.12 -16.40
C ALA A 131 13.11 4.66 -15.77
N PHE A 132 13.65 3.52 -16.19
CA PHE A 132 14.96 3.01 -15.75
C PHE A 132 16.10 3.98 -16.12
N THR A 133 16.06 4.51 -17.35
CA THR A 133 17.00 5.52 -17.82
C THR A 133 16.87 6.82 -17.00
N CYS A 134 15.64 7.25 -16.71
CA CYS A 134 15.38 8.41 -15.87
C CYS A 134 15.92 8.22 -14.44
N CYS A 135 15.76 7.04 -13.84
CA CYS A 135 16.36 6.72 -12.53
C CYS A 135 17.88 6.84 -12.56
N SER A 136 18.52 6.40 -13.65
CA SER A 136 19.97 6.52 -13.83
C SER A 136 20.42 7.98 -13.91
N LEU A 137 19.69 8.81 -14.67
CA LEU A 137 19.93 10.24 -14.76
C LEU A 137 19.71 10.94 -13.41
N TYR A 138 18.66 10.56 -12.69
CA TYR A 138 18.33 11.10 -11.37
C TYR A 138 19.48 10.94 -10.37
N MET A 139 20.19 9.80 -10.41
CA MET A 139 21.37 9.57 -9.57
C MET A 139 22.55 10.51 -9.87
N THR A 140 22.59 11.11 -11.05
CA THR A 140 23.64 12.07 -11.46
C THR A 140 23.23 13.54 -11.25
N LYS A 141 22.05 13.76 -10.66
CA LYS A 141 21.49 15.10 -10.45
C LYS A 141 22.35 15.90 -9.49
N ASN A 142 22.58 17.16 -9.85
CA ASN A 142 23.23 18.18 -9.05
C ASN A 142 22.52 19.52 -9.30
N GLU A 143 22.93 20.57 -8.57
CA GLU A 143 22.30 21.90 -8.66
C GLU A 143 22.34 22.50 -10.08
N ILE A 144 23.34 22.15 -10.89
CA ILE A 144 23.55 22.69 -12.23
C ILE A 144 22.62 22.00 -13.24
N ASN A 145 22.54 20.67 -13.22
CA ASN A 145 21.76 19.92 -14.22
C ASN A 145 20.30 19.66 -13.81
N ALA A 146 19.92 19.93 -12.56
CA ALA A 146 18.57 19.66 -12.05
C ALA A 146 17.45 20.26 -12.94
N PRO A 147 17.51 21.53 -13.40
CA PRO A 147 16.43 22.08 -14.23
C PRO A 147 16.22 21.30 -15.54
N VAL A 148 17.31 20.86 -16.17
CA VAL A 148 17.27 20.09 -17.42
C VAL A 148 16.70 18.69 -17.17
N LEU A 149 17.18 18.01 -16.12
CA LEU A 149 16.70 16.67 -15.78
C LEU A 149 15.21 16.68 -15.42
N MET A 150 14.75 17.67 -14.64
CA MET A 150 13.33 17.79 -14.31
C MET A 150 12.46 18.04 -15.55
N SER A 151 12.92 18.86 -16.50
CA SER A 151 12.21 19.05 -17.78
C SER A 151 12.13 17.75 -18.60
N ILE A 152 13.19 16.94 -18.60
CA ILE A 152 13.19 15.62 -19.26
C ILE A 152 12.16 14.70 -18.60
N PHE A 153 12.13 14.64 -17.26
CA PHE A 153 11.18 13.80 -16.53
C PHE A 153 9.74 14.26 -16.77
N ASP A 154 9.47 15.56 -16.76
CA ASP A 154 8.14 16.10 -17.04
C ASP A 154 7.68 15.74 -18.47
N SER A 155 8.57 15.83 -19.47
CA SER A 155 8.26 15.38 -20.83
C SER A 155 7.90 13.90 -20.86
N ARG A 156 8.70 13.03 -20.22
CA ARG A 156 8.46 11.58 -20.20
C ARG A 156 7.17 11.20 -19.47
N ILE A 157 6.86 11.88 -18.38
CA ILE A 157 5.60 11.69 -17.66
C ILE A 157 4.43 12.11 -18.54
N ASN A 158 4.50 13.27 -19.21
CA ASN A 158 3.42 13.73 -20.08
C ASN A 158 3.18 12.79 -21.27
N ASP A 159 4.25 12.25 -21.85
CA ASP A 159 4.16 11.22 -22.89
C ASP A 159 3.44 9.96 -22.35
N LEU A 160 3.78 9.55 -21.12
CA LEU A 160 3.19 8.39 -20.44
C LEU A 160 1.73 8.60 -20.03
N LEU A 161 1.34 9.81 -19.63
CA LEU A 161 -0.04 10.15 -19.29
C LEU A 161 -0.92 10.28 -20.55
N SER A 162 -0.33 10.72 -21.66
CA SER A 162 -1.05 10.92 -22.93
C SER A 162 -1.17 9.63 -23.76
N SER A 163 -0.36 8.61 -23.47
CA SER A 163 -0.42 7.33 -24.19
C SER A 163 -1.64 6.50 -23.77
N PRO A 164 -2.27 5.75 -24.69
CA PRO A 164 -3.40 4.88 -24.36
C PRO A 164 -2.96 3.75 -23.41
N PRO A 165 -3.82 3.32 -22.47
CA PRO A 165 -3.51 2.23 -21.54
C PRO A 165 -3.19 0.93 -22.32
N PRO A 166 -2.09 0.23 -21.99
CA PRO A 166 -1.79 -1.06 -22.61
C PRO A 166 -2.85 -2.09 -22.27
N THR A 167 -3.15 -2.99 -23.21
CA THR A 167 -4.07 -4.12 -23.00
C THR A 167 -3.36 -5.35 -22.44
N GLU A 168 -2.06 -5.48 -22.71
CA GLU A 168 -1.26 -6.61 -22.24
C GLU A 168 -0.90 -6.46 -20.76
N PRO A 169 -1.15 -7.47 -19.89
CA PRO A 169 -0.97 -7.33 -18.45
C PRO A 169 0.44 -6.95 -18.02
N LEU A 170 1.46 -7.51 -18.68
CA LEU A 170 2.86 -7.18 -18.39
C LEU A 170 3.21 -5.74 -18.76
N GLN A 171 2.65 -5.21 -19.86
CA GLN A 171 2.85 -3.83 -20.28
C GLN A 171 2.09 -2.86 -19.36
N LEU A 172 0.88 -3.23 -18.93
CA LEU A 172 0.13 -2.47 -17.94
C LEU A 172 0.90 -2.38 -16.62
N LEU A 173 1.42 -3.50 -16.12
CA LEU A 173 2.26 -3.52 -14.92
C LEU A 173 3.53 -2.66 -15.09
N ALA A 174 4.19 -2.74 -16.24
CA ALA A 174 5.37 -1.91 -16.56
C ALA A 174 5.05 -0.41 -16.59
N ARG A 175 3.89 -0.04 -17.14
CA ARG A 175 3.40 1.35 -17.10
C ARG A 175 3.17 1.81 -15.67
N ILE A 176 2.57 0.99 -14.81
CA ILE A 176 2.36 1.32 -13.39
C ILE A 176 3.70 1.46 -12.66
N HIS A 177 4.65 0.53 -12.86
CA HIS A 177 5.99 0.65 -12.30
C HIS A 177 6.68 1.95 -12.72
N ALA A 178 6.62 2.29 -14.01
CA ALA A 178 7.17 3.53 -14.54
C ALA A 178 6.53 4.76 -13.86
N LEU A 179 5.20 4.80 -13.72
CA LEU A 179 4.50 5.90 -13.04
C LEU A 179 4.92 6.03 -11.57
N ILE A 180 5.07 4.91 -10.84
CA ILE A 180 5.52 4.90 -9.45
C ILE A 180 6.96 5.44 -9.33
N LEU A 181 7.87 5.04 -10.22
CA LEU A 181 9.25 5.55 -10.21
C LEU A 181 9.31 7.07 -10.42
N HIS A 182 8.54 7.57 -11.38
CA HIS A 182 8.42 9.01 -11.62
C HIS A 182 7.79 9.75 -10.43
N LEU A 183 6.77 9.16 -9.79
CA LEU A 183 6.16 9.70 -8.58
C LEU A 183 7.20 9.84 -7.46
N ILE A 184 7.99 8.79 -7.22
CA ILE A 184 9.03 8.78 -6.18
C ILE A 184 10.08 9.87 -6.45
N MET A 185 10.61 9.96 -7.67
CA MET A 185 11.60 10.98 -8.02
C MET A 185 11.06 12.39 -7.80
N ARG A 186 9.80 12.66 -8.16
CA ARG A 186 9.17 13.97 -7.91
C ARG A 186 8.92 14.24 -6.44
N LEU A 187 8.55 13.22 -5.67
CA LEU A 187 8.21 13.35 -4.24
C LEU A 187 9.39 13.90 -3.46
N PHE A 188 10.57 13.38 -3.74
CA PHE A 188 11.80 13.77 -3.06
C PHE A 188 12.49 14.99 -3.67
N ASP A 189 12.08 15.43 -4.88
CA ASP A 189 12.52 16.69 -5.48
C ASP A 189 11.66 17.90 -5.12
N GLY A 190 10.66 17.73 -4.26
CA GLY A 190 9.88 18.83 -3.68
C GLY A 190 8.81 19.43 -4.58
N ASN A 191 8.61 18.90 -5.79
CA ASN A 191 7.69 19.47 -6.80
C ASN A 191 6.26 18.89 -6.75
N ILE A 192 5.91 18.05 -5.78
CA ILE A 192 4.60 17.36 -5.78
C ILE A 192 3.44 18.23 -5.31
N ARG A 193 3.64 19.08 -4.29
CA ARG A 193 2.54 19.62 -3.47
C ARG A 193 1.64 20.66 -4.15
N SER A 194 2.00 21.16 -5.33
CA SER A 194 1.26 22.24 -6.00
C SER A 194 1.08 22.06 -7.51
N GLN A 195 1.44 20.90 -8.08
CA GLN A 195 1.43 20.72 -9.53
C GLN A 195 0.22 19.88 -9.98
N PRO A 196 -0.61 20.37 -10.93
CA PRO A 196 -1.74 19.62 -11.49
C PRO A 196 -1.37 18.23 -12.04
N SER A 197 -0.14 18.09 -12.56
CA SER A 197 0.39 16.82 -13.07
C SER A 197 0.55 15.74 -11.99
N SER A 198 0.74 16.12 -10.73
CA SER A 198 0.81 15.16 -9.61
C SER A 198 -0.55 14.51 -9.37
N GLN A 199 -1.64 15.30 -9.39
CA GLN A 199 -2.99 14.77 -9.22
C GLN A 199 -3.36 13.82 -10.37
N CYS A 200 -3.10 14.24 -11.61
CA CYS A 200 -3.33 13.37 -12.77
C CYS A 200 -2.56 12.05 -12.69
N LEU A 201 -1.35 12.06 -12.12
CA LEU A 201 -0.56 10.84 -11.94
C LEU A 201 -1.23 9.87 -10.97
N PHE A 202 -1.73 10.36 -9.82
CA PHE A 202 -2.51 9.53 -8.89
C PHE A 202 -3.79 8.99 -9.53
N ASP A 203 -4.54 9.82 -10.26
CA ASP A 203 -5.78 9.39 -10.93
C ASP A 203 -5.52 8.27 -11.97
N VAL A 204 -4.43 8.41 -12.74
CA VAL A 204 -4.02 7.39 -13.71
C VAL A 204 -3.52 6.12 -13.03
N LEU A 205 -2.77 6.24 -11.92
CA LEU A 205 -2.33 5.08 -11.13
C LEU A 205 -3.53 4.29 -10.59
N GLU A 206 -4.50 4.96 -9.99
CA GLU A 206 -5.72 4.33 -9.47
C GLU A 206 -6.47 3.59 -10.58
N THR A 207 -6.72 4.25 -11.71
CA THR A 207 -7.42 3.65 -12.86
C THR A 207 -6.65 2.46 -13.45
N SER A 208 -5.32 2.57 -13.54
CA SER A 208 -4.46 1.50 -14.08
C SER A 208 -4.45 0.28 -13.16
N VAL A 209 -4.43 0.50 -11.84
CA VAL A 209 -4.50 -0.58 -10.84
C VAL A 209 -5.85 -1.28 -10.89
N GLN A 210 -6.96 -0.55 -11.02
CA GLN A 210 -8.28 -1.16 -11.19
C GLN A 210 -8.33 -2.09 -12.40
N SER A 211 -7.68 -1.68 -13.50
CA SER A 211 -7.57 -2.53 -14.70
C SER A 211 -6.66 -3.75 -14.46
N LEU A 212 -5.58 -3.60 -13.69
CA LEU A 212 -4.64 -4.66 -13.37
C LEU A 212 -5.25 -5.75 -12.48
N LEU A 213 -6.16 -5.39 -11.56
CA LEU A 213 -6.81 -6.33 -10.64
C LEU A 213 -7.50 -7.50 -11.36
N GLY A 214 -8.04 -7.28 -12.56
CA GLY A 214 -8.66 -8.34 -13.36
C GLY A 214 -7.71 -9.46 -13.82
N TYR A 215 -6.39 -9.26 -13.70
CA TYR A 215 -5.36 -10.22 -14.07
C TYR A 215 -4.63 -10.83 -12.87
N ILE A 216 -5.00 -10.42 -11.65
CA ILE A 216 -4.32 -10.83 -10.42
C ILE A 216 -5.10 -11.97 -9.75
N TYR A 217 -4.40 -13.04 -9.46
CA TYR A 217 -4.87 -14.06 -8.53
C TYR A 217 -4.55 -13.65 -7.09
N LEU A 218 -5.54 -13.74 -6.20
CA LEU A 218 -5.40 -13.43 -4.78
C LEU A 218 -5.36 -14.74 -3.97
N PRO A 219 -4.23 -15.09 -3.33
CA PRO A 219 -4.14 -16.25 -2.47
C PRO A 219 -4.91 -16.04 -1.16
N HIS A 220 -5.45 -17.12 -0.59
CA HIS A 220 -6.16 -17.10 0.68
C HIS A 220 -5.46 -17.97 1.75
N PRO A 221 -5.37 -17.55 3.03
CA PRO A 221 -4.67 -18.31 4.07
C PRO A 221 -5.17 -19.76 4.29
N SER A 222 -6.41 -20.04 3.89
CA SER A 222 -7.00 -21.40 3.96
C SER A 222 -6.63 -22.32 2.80
N GLU A 223 -5.95 -21.81 1.77
CA GLU A 223 -5.55 -22.62 0.62
C GLU A 223 -4.45 -23.60 1.00
N THR A 224 -4.54 -24.82 0.47
CA THR A 224 -3.50 -25.84 0.65
C THR A 224 -2.31 -25.54 -0.24
N LEU A 225 -1.10 -25.72 0.29
CA LEU A 225 0.12 -25.52 -0.48
C LEU A 225 0.15 -26.42 -1.71
N GLU A 226 0.33 -25.82 -2.89
CA GLU A 226 0.48 -26.55 -4.15
C GLU A 226 1.82 -27.29 -4.16
N LEU A 227 1.78 -28.61 -4.39
CA LEU A 227 3.00 -29.41 -4.53
C LEU A 227 3.60 -29.16 -5.91
N LEU A 228 4.88 -28.79 -5.94
CA LEU A 228 5.58 -28.58 -7.21
C LEU A 228 5.82 -29.92 -7.94
N PRO A 229 5.73 -29.91 -9.28
CA PRO A 229 6.05 -31.09 -10.08
C PRO A 229 7.56 -31.40 -10.05
N ILE A 230 7.90 -32.67 -10.29
CA ILE A 230 9.30 -33.15 -10.28
C ILE A 230 10.11 -32.59 -11.46
N ALA A 231 9.47 -32.39 -12.62
CA ALA A 231 10.13 -31.89 -13.81
C ALA A 231 10.40 -30.38 -13.70
N MET A 232 11.53 -29.91 -14.23
CA MET A 232 11.91 -28.49 -14.15
C MET A 232 11.11 -27.58 -15.08
N ASP A 233 10.67 -28.04 -16.25
CA ASP A 233 9.96 -27.18 -17.21
C ASP A 233 8.66 -26.58 -16.64
N PRO A 234 7.78 -27.37 -15.99
CA PRO A 234 6.61 -26.82 -15.33
C PRO A 234 6.94 -25.91 -14.14
N VAL A 235 8.01 -26.20 -13.38
CA VAL A 235 8.48 -25.35 -12.28
C VAL A 235 8.94 -23.99 -12.78
N MET A 236 9.69 -23.96 -13.90
CA MET A 236 10.09 -22.71 -14.54
C MET A 236 8.89 -21.88 -14.99
N ASN A 237 7.89 -22.52 -15.58
CA ASN A 237 6.67 -21.83 -16.00
C ASN A 237 5.89 -21.27 -14.79
N PHE A 238 5.71 -22.09 -13.76
CA PHE A 238 5.06 -21.68 -12.51
C PHE A 238 5.77 -20.50 -11.87
N TRP A 239 7.11 -20.55 -11.77
CA TRP A 239 7.90 -19.46 -11.19
C TRP A 239 7.78 -18.17 -12.01
N ASN A 240 7.80 -18.25 -13.34
CA ASN A 240 7.60 -17.07 -14.19
C ASN A 240 6.21 -16.43 -13.98
N THR A 241 5.16 -17.25 -13.91
CA THR A 241 3.81 -16.78 -13.59
C THR A 241 3.76 -16.19 -12.17
N TRP A 242 4.38 -16.85 -11.19
CA TRP A 242 4.44 -16.38 -9.81
C TRP A 242 5.15 -15.02 -9.71
N ILE A 243 6.28 -14.82 -10.41
CA ILE A 243 7.01 -13.55 -10.45
C ILE A 243 6.12 -12.41 -10.93
N PHE A 244 5.39 -12.62 -12.02
CA PHE A 244 4.45 -11.62 -12.55
C PHE A 244 3.34 -11.34 -11.53
N GLN A 245 2.69 -12.39 -11.04
CA GLN A 245 1.56 -12.31 -10.13
C GLN A 245 1.94 -11.63 -8.81
N GLU A 246 3.08 -11.97 -8.23
CA GLU A 246 3.54 -11.41 -6.96
C GLU A 246 4.00 -9.96 -7.12
N SER A 247 4.69 -9.64 -8.22
CA SER A 247 5.04 -8.24 -8.53
C SER A 247 3.79 -7.39 -8.72
N ALA A 248 2.77 -7.93 -9.39
CA ALA A 248 1.48 -7.25 -9.58
C ALA A 248 0.77 -7.00 -8.23
N ARG A 249 0.63 -8.03 -7.37
CA ARG A 249 0.04 -7.89 -6.02
C ARG A 249 0.74 -6.81 -5.19
N ARG A 250 2.07 -6.89 -5.06
CA ARG A 250 2.87 -5.92 -4.30
C ARG A 250 2.77 -4.51 -4.87
N THR A 251 2.68 -4.37 -6.19
CA THR A 251 2.51 -3.08 -6.87
C THR A 251 1.16 -2.45 -6.58
N VAL A 252 0.07 -3.22 -6.67
CA VAL A 252 -1.26 -2.75 -6.31
C VAL A 252 -1.26 -2.22 -4.88
N MET A 253 -0.69 -2.97 -3.94
CA MET A 253 -0.57 -2.54 -2.55
C MET A 253 0.24 -1.24 -2.40
N MET A 254 1.34 -1.10 -3.14
CA MET A 254 2.13 0.13 -3.10
C MET A 254 1.39 1.34 -3.65
N VAL A 255 0.60 1.18 -4.73
CA VAL A 255 -0.21 2.29 -5.24
C VAL A 255 -1.22 2.73 -4.19
N PHE A 256 -1.93 1.80 -3.55
CA PHE A 256 -2.85 2.15 -2.47
C PHE A 256 -2.13 2.77 -1.26
N TYR A 257 -0.92 2.32 -0.95
CA TYR A 257 -0.07 2.93 0.06
C TYR A 257 0.24 4.41 -0.26
N PHE A 258 0.64 4.71 -1.50
CA PHE A 258 0.89 6.08 -1.94
C PHE A 258 -0.37 6.95 -1.94
N VAL A 259 -1.49 6.44 -2.44
CA VAL A 259 -2.79 7.14 -2.46
C VAL A 259 -3.25 7.45 -1.04
N SER A 260 -3.09 6.50 -0.11
CA SER A 260 -3.47 6.69 1.30
C SER A 260 -2.65 7.79 1.96
N ILE A 261 -1.32 7.79 1.76
CA ILE A 261 -0.45 8.85 2.28
C ILE A 261 -0.79 10.20 1.64
N HIS A 262 -1.05 10.22 0.33
CA HIS A 262 -1.39 11.43 -0.38
C HIS A 262 -2.71 12.06 0.12
N ASN A 263 -3.76 11.25 0.27
CA ASN A 263 -5.05 11.71 0.80
C ASN A 263 -4.92 12.23 2.23
N TYR A 264 -4.16 11.52 3.06
CA TYR A 264 -3.86 11.94 4.43
C TYR A 264 -3.14 13.30 4.47
N LEU A 265 -2.11 13.48 3.64
CA LEU A 265 -1.36 14.74 3.55
C LEU A 265 -2.20 15.91 3.03
N GLN A 266 -3.25 15.65 2.26
CA GLN A 266 -4.19 16.66 1.79
C GLN A 266 -5.30 16.98 2.81
N GLY A 267 -5.31 16.33 3.97
CA GLY A 267 -6.37 16.50 4.97
C GLY A 267 -7.74 16.00 4.50
N ARG A 268 -7.78 15.18 3.45
CA ARG A 268 -9.01 14.53 3.01
C ARG A 268 -9.38 13.48 4.07
N PRO A 269 -10.66 13.37 4.47
CA PRO A 269 -11.07 12.34 5.41
C PRO A 269 -10.69 10.98 4.82
N ALA A 270 -10.05 10.15 5.66
CA ALA A 270 -9.81 8.78 5.26
C ALA A 270 -11.17 8.15 4.93
N PRO A 271 -11.31 7.40 3.81
CA PRO A 271 -12.45 6.51 3.67
C PRO A 271 -12.52 5.65 4.94
N VAL A 272 -13.72 5.38 5.46
CA VAL A 272 -13.95 4.66 6.73
C VAL A 272 -12.97 3.49 6.83
N CYS A 273 -11.98 3.63 7.71
CA CYS A 273 -10.93 2.65 7.90
C CYS A 273 -11.51 1.46 8.65
N ASP A 274 -12.00 0.46 7.92
CA ASP A 274 -12.37 -0.85 8.49
C ASP A 274 -11.13 -1.73 8.78
N GLY A 275 -9.93 -1.16 8.66
CA GLY A 275 -8.66 -1.88 8.76
C GLY A 275 -8.24 -2.57 7.46
N LYS A 276 -9.07 -2.53 6.42
CA LYS A 276 -8.78 -3.01 5.07
C LYS A 276 -8.46 -1.82 4.16
N LEU A 277 -7.70 -2.04 3.10
CA LEU A 277 -7.39 -1.02 2.08
C LEU A 277 -8.57 -0.74 1.12
N GLY A 278 -9.81 -1.07 1.52
CA GLY A 278 -11.00 -0.95 0.67
C GLY A 278 -11.12 -1.99 -0.45
N LEU A 279 -10.17 -2.94 -0.53
CA LEU A 279 -10.15 -4.08 -1.45
C LEU A 279 -9.57 -5.29 -0.75
N GLU A 280 -9.98 -6.49 -1.20
CA GLU A 280 -9.30 -7.72 -0.81
C GLU A 280 -7.90 -7.74 -1.41
N LEU A 281 -6.88 -7.65 -0.57
CA LEU A 281 -5.48 -7.65 -0.99
C LEU A 281 -4.74 -8.76 -0.25
N ALA A 282 -3.95 -9.53 -0.97
CA ALA A 282 -3.12 -10.58 -0.43
C ALA A 282 -1.77 -10.58 -1.12
N TRP A 283 -0.73 -11.10 -0.47
CA TRP A 283 0.56 -11.38 -1.09
C TRP A 283 1.30 -12.46 -0.32
N TYR A 284 2.33 -13.03 -0.95
CA TYR A 284 3.21 -14.00 -0.30
C TYR A 284 4.33 -13.26 0.43
N GLN A 285 4.31 -13.31 1.75
CA GLN A 285 5.37 -12.84 2.60
C GLN A 285 6.41 -13.95 2.81
N SER A 286 7.40 -14.00 1.93
CA SER A 286 8.56 -14.87 2.05
C SER A 286 9.75 -14.27 1.31
N ALA A 287 10.78 -13.87 2.05
CA ALA A 287 12.02 -13.39 1.46
C ALA A 287 12.72 -14.47 0.63
N HIS A 288 12.62 -15.73 1.03
CA HIS A 288 13.20 -16.87 0.32
C HIS A 288 12.58 -17.02 -1.08
N LEU A 289 11.25 -16.90 -1.20
CA LEU A 289 10.58 -16.92 -2.50
C LEU A 289 10.89 -15.67 -3.33
N TRP A 290 10.81 -14.48 -2.72
CA TRP A 290 11.01 -13.20 -3.41
C TRP A 290 12.45 -12.99 -3.90
N TYR A 291 13.45 -13.54 -3.21
CA TYR A 291 14.84 -13.39 -3.58
C TYR A 291 15.44 -14.60 -4.30
N ALA A 292 14.63 -15.62 -4.65
CA ALA A 292 15.07 -16.72 -5.48
C ALA A 292 15.72 -16.23 -6.80
N GLN A 293 16.85 -16.83 -7.18
CA GLN A 293 17.61 -16.42 -8.38
C GLN A 293 17.37 -17.34 -9.58
N SER A 294 16.86 -18.54 -9.33
CA SER A 294 16.52 -19.53 -10.33
C SER A 294 15.23 -20.26 -9.96
N ALA A 295 14.63 -20.94 -10.94
CA ALA A 295 13.46 -21.78 -10.71
C ALA A 295 13.77 -22.93 -9.74
N PHE A 296 15.03 -23.37 -9.71
CA PHE A 296 15.50 -24.37 -8.75
C PHE A 296 15.52 -23.80 -7.33
N ASP A 297 16.13 -22.64 -7.12
CA ASP A 297 16.15 -21.99 -5.78
C ASP A 297 14.74 -21.70 -5.29
N PHE A 298 13.85 -21.28 -6.20
CA PHE A 298 12.44 -21.08 -5.91
C PHE A 298 11.78 -22.39 -5.47
N ALA A 299 12.02 -23.50 -6.16
CA ALA A 299 11.43 -24.80 -5.80
C ALA A 299 11.93 -25.33 -4.45
N VAL A 300 13.20 -25.13 -4.15
CA VAL A 300 13.79 -25.46 -2.83
C VAL A 300 13.11 -24.62 -1.75
N ALA A 301 13.07 -23.29 -1.92
CA ALA A 301 12.40 -22.40 -0.98
C ALA A 301 10.91 -22.73 -0.82
N TRP A 302 10.23 -23.09 -1.91
CA TRP A 302 8.82 -23.48 -1.90
C TRP A 302 8.55 -24.76 -1.11
N THR A 303 9.55 -25.64 -1.01
CA THR A 303 9.39 -26.92 -0.32
C THR A 303 9.84 -26.83 1.13
N GLU A 304 10.89 -26.05 1.41
CA GLU A 304 11.58 -26.03 2.70
C GLU A 304 11.15 -24.90 3.64
N ASN A 305 10.59 -23.81 3.10
CA ASN A 305 10.21 -22.64 3.88
C ASN A 305 8.70 -22.47 4.05
N LEU A 306 8.32 -21.68 5.06
CA LEU A 306 6.92 -21.31 5.27
C LEU A 306 6.50 -20.20 4.30
N HIS A 307 5.26 -20.28 3.83
CA HIS A 307 4.65 -19.31 2.94
C HIS A 307 3.56 -18.55 3.67
N PHE A 308 3.92 -17.41 4.24
CA PHE A 308 2.93 -16.57 4.91
C PHE A 308 2.11 -15.84 3.87
N ILE A 309 0.79 -15.97 3.94
CA ILE A 309 -0.14 -15.15 3.16
C ILE A 309 -0.62 -14.05 4.07
N VAL A 310 -0.21 -12.81 3.78
CA VAL A 310 -0.74 -11.64 4.49
C VAL A 310 -1.98 -11.17 3.74
N TYR A 311 -3.14 -11.37 4.35
CA TYR A 311 -4.44 -11.05 3.78
C TYR A 311 -5.00 -9.80 4.45
N ASN A 312 -5.43 -8.81 3.66
CA ASN A 312 -5.96 -7.52 4.13
C ASN A 312 -5.10 -6.81 5.17
N ALA A 313 -3.77 -6.84 4.99
CA ALA A 313 -2.81 -6.30 5.95
C ALA A 313 -2.94 -6.85 7.38
N ASP A 314 -3.48 -8.07 7.52
CA ASP A 314 -3.47 -8.83 8.77
C ASP A 314 -2.13 -9.57 8.92
N PHE A 315 -1.27 -9.01 9.76
CA PHE A 315 0.05 -9.57 10.06
C PHE A 315 0.01 -10.59 11.20
N SER A 316 -1.15 -10.98 11.74
CA SER A 316 -1.22 -11.81 12.96
C SER A 316 -0.50 -13.14 12.80
N GLY A 317 -0.72 -13.87 11.70
CA GLY A 317 -0.01 -15.13 11.42
C GLY A 317 1.50 -14.93 11.25
N LEU A 318 1.90 -13.89 10.52
CA LEU A 318 3.31 -13.55 10.34
C LEU A 318 3.98 -13.23 11.69
N LEU A 319 3.33 -12.42 12.52
CA LEU A 319 3.85 -11.98 13.81
C LEU A 319 3.96 -13.10 14.84
N GLN A 320 3.22 -14.20 14.66
CA GLN A 320 3.30 -15.38 15.52
C GLN A 320 4.47 -16.27 15.11
N ASP A 321 4.47 -16.73 13.86
CA ASP A 321 5.26 -17.89 13.45
C ASP A 321 6.49 -17.56 12.58
N ALA A 322 6.54 -16.36 11.99
CA ALA A 322 7.63 -16.02 11.07
C ALA A 322 8.94 -15.74 11.81
N LYS A 323 10.04 -16.06 11.13
CA LYS A 323 11.40 -15.65 11.50
C LYS A 323 11.75 -14.30 10.86
N PRO A 324 12.72 -13.56 11.41
CA PRO A 324 13.20 -12.32 10.82
C PRO A 324 13.61 -12.44 9.35
N ASP A 325 14.22 -13.57 8.98
CA ASP A 325 14.70 -13.83 7.62
C ASP A 325 13.56 -14.15 6.63
N ASP A 326 12.34 -14.47 7.11
CA ASP A 326 11.18 -14.66 6.24
C ASP A 326 10.60 -13.31 5.76
N VAL A 327 10.93 -12.20 6.44
CA VAL A 327 10.36 -10.87 6.19
C VAL A 327 11.31 -10.04 5.31
N ASP A 328 10.94 -9.93 4.03
CA ASP A 328 11.64 -9.09 3.05
C ASP A 328 11.40 -7.59 3.27
N LEU A 329 12.07 -6.77 2.45
CA LEU A 329 12.00 -5.32 2.56
C LEU A 329 10.58 -4.76 2.40
N PHE A 330 9.77 -5.36 1.53
CA PHE A 330 8.37 -4.98 1.34
C PHE A 330 7.54 -5.22 2.59
N GLY A 331 7.67 -6.42 3.18
CA GLY A 331 7.06 -6.77 4.45
C GLY A 331 7.48 -5.84 5.59
N ARG A 332 8.78 -5.52 5.69
CA ARG A 332 9.31 -4.59 6.69
C ARG A 332 8.68 -3.20 6.57
N MET A 333 8.55 -2.66 5.35
CA MET A 333 7.93 -1.35 5.11
C MET A 333 6.49 -1.30 5.62
N LEU A 334 5.69 -2.32 5.27
CA LEU A 334 4.28 -2.38 5.66
C LEU A 334 4.12 -2.67 7.16
N LEU A 335 4.98 -3.52 7.73
CA LEU A 335 4.96 -3.85 9.15
C LEU A 335 5.28 -2.63 10.02
N VAL A 336 6.34 -1.87 9.68
CA VAL A 336 6.67 -0.62 10.39
C VAL A 336 5.53 0.39 10.28
N THR A 337 4.89 0.50 9.12
CA THR A 337 3.70 1.35 8.97
C THR A 337 2.58 0.89 9.92
N LYS A 338 2.31 -0.43 9.98
CA LYS A 338 1.18 -1.00 10.70
C LYS A 338 1.34 -1.00 12.21
N ILE A 339 2.49 -1.42 12.75
CA ILE A 339 2.68 -1.57 14.20
C ILE A 339 3.60 -0.51 14.82
N GLY A 340 4.46 0.14 14.02
CA GLY A 340 5.44 1.12 14.49
C GLY A 340 6.86 0.58 14.48
N ILE A 341 7.83 1.50 14.40
CA ILE A 341 9.26 1.18 14.27
C ILE A 341 9.82 0.46 15.51
N ASP A 342 9.40 0.87 16.70
CA ASP A 342 9.93 0.33 17.95
C ASP A 342 9.38 -1.08 18.22
N GLU A 343 8.08 -1.28 18.00
CA GLU A 343 7.42 -2.58 18.08
C GLU A 343 7.98 -3.55 17.04
N THR A 344 8.24 -3.06 15.82
CA THR A 344 8.88 -3.87 14.78
C THR A 344 10.30 -4.26 15.19
N LYS A 345 11.12 -3.33 15.67
CA LYS A 345 12.49 -3.62 16.16
C LYS A 345 12.46 -4.63 17.31
N ALA A 346 11.55 -4.48 18.26
CA ALA A 346 11.38 -5.42 19.37
C ALA A 346 11.00 -6.81 18.87
N TRP A 347 10.10 -6.91 17.88
CA TRP A 347 9.72 -8.16 17.25
C TRP A 347 10.90 -8.85 16.57
N PHE A 348 11.69 -8.12 15.77
CA PHE A 348 12.89 -8.64 15.10
C PHE A 348 13.93 -9.12 16.13
N TYR A 349 14.22 -8.30 17.14
CA TYR A 349 15.19 -8.62 18.19
C TYR A 349 14.78 -9.86 18.99
N SER A 350 13.51 -9.98 19.36
CA SER A 350 12.98 -11.13 20.11
C SER A 350 13.16 -12.48 19.40
N ARG A 351 13.37 -12.45 18.09
CA ARG A 351 13.57 -13.62 17.23
C ARG A 351 15.00 -13.74 16.66
N GLY A 352 15.95 -12.99 17.24
CA GLY A 352 17.37 -13.08 16.86
C GLY A 352 17.74 -12.36 15.56
N GLY A 353 16.91 -11.45 15.06
CA GLY A 353 17.18 -10.66 13.87
C GLY A 353 17.28 -9.17 14.15
N SER A 354 17.55 -8.41 13.09
CA SER A 354 17.57 -6.94 13.11
C SER A 354 16.75 -6.38 11.95
N LEU A 355 16.06 -5.27 12.23
CA LEU A 355 15.29 -4.53 11.23
C LEU A 355 16.20 -3.82 10.23
#